data_AF-Q54BR1-F1
#
_entry.id   AF-Q54BR1-F1
#
_cell.length_a   1.000
_cell.length_b   1.000
_cell.length_c   1.000
_cell.angle_alpha   90.00
_cell.angle_beta   90.00
_cell.angle_gamma   90.00
#
_symmetry.space_group_name_H-M   'P 1'
#
loop_
_entity.id
_entity.type
_entity.pdbx_description
1 polymer ?
#
loop_
_entity_poly.entity_id
_entity_poly.type
_entity_poly.pdbx_seq_one_letter_code
_entity_poly.pdbx_strand_id
1 'polypeptide(L)'
;MLIPEDDKLDDEKMINIAKKLWFIGFFFLPWVWLINILYFIPYRNSLNDKVKWYLKFSLIGFLGYSTIFMGWMGIYLVNRNKWGAFGDDISITIPFG
;
A
#
# COMPACT_ATOMS: atom_id res chain seq x y z
N MET A 1 22.78 28.85 9.44
CA MET A 1 22.38 27.89 10.48
C MET A 1 22.76 26.52 9.97
N LEU A 2 23.86 25.95 10.47
CA LEU A 2 24.25 24.58 10.11
C LEU A 2 23.25 23.65 10.80
N ILE A 3 22.50 22.88 10.01
CA ILE A 3 21.68 21.78 10.54
C ILE A 3 22.68 20.81 11.17
N PRO A 4 22.51 20.44 12.46
CA PRO A 4 23.44 19.53 13.10
C PRO A 4 23.43 18.19 12.35
N GLU A 5 24.60 17.55 12.28
CA GLU A 5 24.82 16.44 11.33
C GLU A 5 23.98 15.19 11.67
N ASP A 6 23.61 15.04 12.94
CA ASP A 6 22.67 14.03 13.44
C ASP A 6 21.27 14.18 12.83
N ASP A 7 20.74 15.40 12.75
CA ASP A 7 19.43 15.67 12.14
C ASP A 7 19.41 15.27 10.66
N LYS A 8 20.50 15.53 9.93
CA LYS A 8 20.60 15.14 8.51
C LYS A 8 20.65 13.63 8.33
N LEU A 9 21.41 12.93 9.17
CA LEU A 9 21.50 11.47 9.12
C LEU A 9 20.13 10.82 9.39
N ASP A 10 19.32 11.41 10.28
CA ASP A 10 17.97 10.93 10.54
C ASP A 10 17.00 11.25 9.39
N ASP A 11 17.10 12.42 8.77
CA ASP A 11 16.38 12.78 7.56
C ASP A 11 16.63 11.81 6.39
N GLU A 12 17.90 11.48 6.14
CA GLU A 12 18.29 10.53 5.10
C GLU A 12 17.77 9.12 5.37
N LYS A 13 17.82 8.66 6.64
CA LYS A 13 17.23 7.38 7.04
C LYS A 13 15.73 7.36 6.79
N MET A 14 15.01 8.42 7.16
CA MET A 14 13.55 8.53 6.94
C MET A 14 13.21 8.47 5.45
N ILE A 15 13.94 9.20 4.61
CA ILE A 15 13.77 9.17 3.15
C ILE A 15 14.00 7.75 2.61
N ASN A 16 15.06 7.07 3.06
CA ASN A 16 15.39 5.72 2.60
C ASN A 16 14.32 4.69 2.99
N ILE A 17 13.76 4.77 4.20
CA ILE A 17 12.67 3.90 4.64
C ILE A 17 11.42 4.15 3.80
N ALA A 18 11.00 5.41 3.67
CA ALA A 18 9.82 5.79 2.89
C ALA A 18 9.92 5.35 1.42
N LYS A 19 11.11 5.53 0.81
CA LYS A 19 11.40 5.11 -0.56
C LYS A 19 11.34 3.59 -0.72
N LYS A 20 11.96 2.81 0.17
CA LYS A 20 11.95 1.34 0.10
C LYS A 20 10.52 0.80 0.20
N LEU A 21 9.75 1.24 1.19
CA LEU A 21 8.36 0.81 1.35
C LEU A 21 7.47 1.25 0.17
N TRP A 22 7.73 2.44 -0.39
CA TRP A 22 7.05 2.89 -1.60
C TRP A 22 7.32 1.97 -2.82
N PHE A 23 8.58 1.58 -3.06
CA PHE A 23 8.93 0.65 -4.14
C PHE A 23 8.40 -0.77 -3.92
N ILE A 24 8.48 -1.29 -2.69
CA ILE A 24 8.03 -2.65 -2.37
C ILE A 24 6.52 -2.81 -2.60
N GLY A 25 5.71 -1.76 -2.38
CA GLY A 25 4.27 -1.83 -2.61
C GLY A 25 3.87 -2.17 -4.05
N PHE A 26 4.73 -1.88 -5.05
CA PHE A 26 4.48 -2.25 -6.44
C PHE A 26 4.54 -3.76 -6.71
N PHE A 27 5.04 -4.58 -5.79
CA PHE A 27 5.00 -6.04 -5.89
C PHE A 27 3.62 -6.62 -5.49
N PHE A 28 2.53 -5.97 -5.90
CA PHE A 28 1.14 -6.33 -5.55
C PHE A 28 0.85 -6.38 -4.04
N LEU A 29 1.54 -5.52 -3.28
CA LEU A 29 1.45 -5.48 -1.81
C LEU A 29 0.88 -4.13 -1.35
N PRO A 30 -0.42 -3.84 -1.56
CA PRO A 30 -1.01 -2.56 -1.17
C PRO A 30 -0.87 -2.27 0.33
N TRP A 31 -0.89 -3.32 1.17
CA TRP A 31 -0.71 -3.20 2.61
C TRP A 31 0.66 -2.62 3.00
N VAL A 32 1.70 -2.77 2.17
CA VAL A 32 3.01 -2.17 2.44
C VAL A 32 2.94 -0.65 2.34
N TRP A 33 2.17 -0.11 1.40
CA TRP A 33 1.94 1.33 1.34
C TRP A 33 1.15 1.86 2.52
N LEU A 34 0.19 1.08 3.04
CA LEU A 34 -0.50 1.43 4.29
C LEU A 34 0.46 1.46 5.47
N ILE A 35 1.31 0.42 5.61
CA ILE A 35 2.36 0.36 6.65
C ILE A 35 3.29 1.56 6.54
N ASN A 36 3.68 1.96 5.32
CA ASN A 36 4.50 3.14 5.08
C ASN A 36 3.86 4.39 5.73
N ILE A 37 2.57 4.62 5.47
CA ILE A 37 1.86 5.77 6.04
C ILE A 37 1.78 5.68 7.56
N LEU A 38 1.38 4.53 8.11
CA LEU A 38 1.23 4.32 9.55
C LEU A 38 2.55 4.50 10.31
N TYR A 39 3.66 4.03 9.73
CA TYR A 39 5.00 4.17 10.30
C TYR A 39 5.40 5.63 10.53
N PHE A 40 5.02 6.54 9.62
CA PHE A 40 5.39 7.96 9.70
C PHE A 40 4.38 8.84 10.46
N ILE A 41 3.25 8.30 10.95
CA ILE A 41 2.26 9.06 11.74
C ILE A 41 2.89 9.75 12.97
N PRO A 42 3.74 9.08 13.79
CA PRO A 42 4.37 9.72 14.95
C PRO A 42 5.31 10.86 14.57
N TYR A 43 5.91 10.80 13.37
CA TYR A 43 6.91 11.75 12.88
C TYR A 43 6.31 12.88 12.03
N ARG A 44 4.98 13.03 11.98
CA ARG A 44 4.27 13.95 11.07
C ARG A 44 4.76 15.40 11.08
N ASN A 45 5.30 15.86 12.21
CA ASN A 45 5.77 17.23 12.39
C ASN A 45 7.20 17.46 11.87
N SER A 46 8.00 16.40 11.72
CA SER A 46 9.40 16.46 11.29
C SER A 46 9.61 15.89 9.88
N LEU A 47 8.55 15.71 9.10
CA LEU A 47 8.66 15.10 7.76
C LEU A 47 9.24 16.08 6.73
N ASN A 48 10.33 15.66 6.10
CA ASN A 48 10.86 16.25 4.89
C ASN A 48 9.86 16.15 3.72
N ASP A 49 9.85 17.11 2.81
CA ASP A 49 8.92 17.15 1.67
C ASP A 49 9.07 15.93 0.73
N LYS A 50 10.29 15.37 0.64
CA LYS A 50 10.52 14.10 -0.08
C LYS A 50 9.77 12.94 0.56
N VAL A 51 9.76 12.84 1.89
CA VAL A 51 9.03 11.79 2.61
C VAL A 51 7.53 11.97 2.38
N LYS A 52 7.01 13.19 2.53
CA LYS A 52 5.59 13.49 2.25
C LYS A 52 5.18 13.10 0.83
N TRP A 53 6.04 13.32 -0.17
CA TRP A 53 5.81 12.87 -1.53
C TRP A 53 5.64 11.35 -1.60
N TYR A 54 6.58 10.58 -1.04
CA TYR A 54 6.47 9.11 -1.00
C TYR A 54 5.20 8.63 -0.30
N LEU A 55 4.84 9.25 0.83
CA LEU A 55 3.62 8.88 1.58
C LEU A 55 2.34 9.21 0.81
N LYS A 56 2.27 10.36 0.12
CA LYS A 56 1.13 10.72 -0.73
C LYS A 56 0.95 9.71 -1.87
N PHE A 57 2.03 9.34 -2.56
CA PHE A 57 1.96 8.35 -3.63
C PHE A 57 1.72 6.93 -3.10
N SER A 58 2.20 6.58 -1.91
CA SER A 58 1.81 5.36 -1.21
C SER A 58 0.31 5.33 -0.93
N LEU A 59 -0.29 6.43 -0.46
CA LEU A 59 -1.72 6.50 -0.22
C LEU A 59 -2.53 6.32 -1.51
N ILE A 60 -2.12 6.99 -2.59
CA ILE A 60 -2.75 6.82 -3.91
C ILE A 60 -2.61 5.38 -4.39
N GLY A 61 -1.42 4.78 -4.26
CA GLY A 61 -1.18 3.39 -4.61
C GLY A 61 -2.06 2.43 -3.84
N PHE A 62 -2.14 2.59 -2.51
CA PHE A 62 -2.99 1.79 -1.63
C PHE A 62 -4.46 1.87 -2.07
N LEU A 63 -4.99 3.08 -2.21
CA LEU A 63 -6.38 3.27 -2.62
C LEU A 63 -6.65 2.70 -4.02
N GLY A 64 -5.74 2.90 -4.98
CA GLY A 64 -5.85 2.37 -6.33
C GLY A 64 -5.90 0.84 -6.36
N TYR A 65 -4.93 0.18 -5.74
CA TYR A 65 -4.86 -1.29 -5.67
C TYR A 65 -6.02 -1.88 -4.86
N SER A 66 -6.36 -1.30 -3.70
CA SER A 66 -7.49 -1.75 -2.90
C SER A 66 -8.80 -1.60 -3.65
N THR A 67 -9.00 -0.53 -4.42
CA THR A 67 -10.21 -0.33 -5.24
C THR A 67 -10.29 -1.37 -6.35
N ILE A 68 -9.19 -1.65 -7.06
CA ILE A 68 -9.15 -2.68 -8.10
C ILE A 68 -9.46 -4.06 -7.50
N PHE A 69 -8.83 -4.40 -6.37
CA PHE A 69 -9.04 -5.67 -5.69
C PHE A 69 -10.48 -5.80 -5.19
N MET A 70 -11.04 -4.78 -4.53
CA MET A 70 -12.43 -4.77 -4.07
C MET A 70 -13.42 -4.84 -5.23
N GLY A 71 -13.14 -4.15 -6.34
CA GLY A 71 -13.93 -4.23 -7.56
C GLY A 71 -13.94 -5.64 -8.14
N TRP A 72 -12.78 -6.29 -8.23
CA TRP A 72 -12.67 -7.69 -8.64
C TRP A 72 -13.44 -8.61 -7.70
N MET A 73 -13.28 -8.45 -6.38
CA MET A 73 -14.02 -9.23 -5.38
C MET A 73 -15.54 -9.06 -5.54
N GLY A 74 -16.03 -7.84 -5.79
CA GLY A 74 -17.44 -7.58 -6.04
C GLY A 74 -17.96 -8.29 -7.29
N ILE A 75 -17.23 -8.21 -8.41
CA ILE A 75 -17.56 -8.91 -9.65
C ILE A 75 -17.60 -10.42 -9.43
N TYR A 76 -16.58 -10.96 -8.77
CA TYR A 76 -16.46 -12.37 -8.46
C TYR A 76 -17.63 -12.84 -7.59
N LEU A 77 -17.87 -12.21 -6.44
CA LEU A 77 -18.93 -12.64 -5.51
C LEU A 77 -20.33 -12.61 -6.13
N VAL A 78 -20.62 -11.65 -7.01
CA VAL A 78 -21.93 -11.54 -7.68
C VAL A 78 -22.08 -12.52 -8.86
N ASN A 79 -21.00 -12.79 -9.60
CA ASN A 79 -21.08 -13.52 -10.87
C ASN A 79 -20.53 -14.95 -10.82
N ARG A 80 -19.84 -15.36 -9.75
CA ARG A 80 -19.22 -16.70 -9.61
C ARG A 80 -20.17 -17.83 -10.00
N ASN A 81 -21.41 -17.81 -9.48
CA ASN A 81 -22.42 -18.84 -9.78
C ASN A 81 -22.83 -18.88 -11.26
N LYS A 82 -22.75 -17.75 -11.98
CA LYS A 82 -23.06 -17.65 -13.42
C LYS A 82 -21.91 -18.12 -14.30
N TRP A 83 -20.68 -18.15 -13.78
CA TRP A 83 -19.50 -18.58 -14.52
C TRP A 83 -19.41 -20.11 -14.66
N GLY A 84 -20.24 -20.87 -13.95
CA GLY A 84 -20.26 -22.33 -14.00
C GLY A 84 -18.92 -22.91 -13.57
N ALA A 85 -18.41 -23.88 -14.36
CA ALA A 85 -17.14 -24.56 -14.07
C ALA A 85 -15.97 -23.59 -13.85
N PHE A 86 -15.88 -22.50 -14.63
CA PHE A 86 -14.82 -21.51 -14.44
C PHE A 86 -14.87 -20.83 -13.07
N GLY A 87 -16.08 -20.58 -12.55
CA GLY A 87 -16.27 -20.01 -11.23
C GLY A 87 -15.77 -20.95 -10.13
N ASP A 88 -15.98 -22.25 -10.30
CA ASP A 88 -15.54 -23.28 -9.35
C ASP A 88 -14.03 -23.55 -9.46
N ASP A 89 -13.44 -23.51 -10.66
CA ASP A 89 -12.01 -23.74 -10.90
C ASP A 89 -11.11 -22.68 -10.22
N ILE A 90 -11.55 -21.42 -10.18
CA ILE A 90 -10.82 -20.34 -9.52
C ILE A 90 -11.20 -20.18 -8.04
N SER A 91 -12.22 -20.92 -7.57
CA SER A 91 -12.67 -20.90 -6.18
C SER A 91 -11.74 -21.73 -5.32
N ILE A 92 -11.02 -21.10 -4.39
CA ILE A 92 -10.27 -21.84 -3.36
C ILE A 92 -11.22 -22.46 -2.33
N THR A 93 -12.32 -21.78 -2.03
CA THR A 93 -13.34 -22.25 -1.09
C THR A 93 -14.69 -22.19 -1.79
N ILE A 94 -15.32 -23.36 -1.94
CA ILE A 94 -16.67 -23.48 -2.49
C ILE A 94 -17.61 -23.54 -1.27
N PRO A 95 -18.58 -22.62 -1.13
CA PRO A 95 -19.52 -22.68 -0.03
C PRO A 95 -20.39 -23.93 -0.16
N PHE A 96 -20.50 -24.72 0.92
CA PHE A 96 -21.52 -25.75 1.02
C PHE A 96 -22.87 -25.06 1.20
N GLY A 97 -23.78 -25.27 0.25
CA GLY A 97 -25.19 -24.87 0.34
C GLY A 97 -26.02 -25.87 1.13
#